data_AF-A0AAT9HT01-F1
#
_entry.id   AF-A0AAT9HT01-F1
#
_cell.length_a   1.000
_cell.length_b   1.000
_cell.length_c   1.000
_cell.angle_alpha   90.00
_cell.angle_beta   90.00
_cell.angle_gamma   90.00
#
_symmetry.space_group_name_H-M   'P 1'
#
loop_
_entity.id
_entity.type
_entity.pdbx_description
1 polymer ?
#
loop_
_entity_poly.entity_id
_entity_poly.type
_entity_poly.pdbx_seq_one_letter_code
_entity_poly.pdbx_strand_id
1 'polypeptide(L)'
;MGRYRRHRPELRRRHHPWGTWLTCEENSDRAGENGMTKDHGYVFEVDPADRRANRDPKPLKFLGRYDHEAVVIDAKRGHAYLTEDADGPNGLFYRWTPPEGFRHGPRTLRTLADDAGVLQAPKCYDSGGRYVDDLSRATRTGTVYGVDWVDVPDRDARTTDVREQFEDGEVTRARKLEGMWWGDGGAYIVSSYAREESPVRHDGQVWFYDPRHRTLTLKVLLGVNRDPSKDGALDGPDNITVSPYGGLIIAEDGEGVQHLFGATDSGRTYPIARNELNIGTAQEPEFSEFTGVTFSPDGKTLYANIQEPGIMLAITGPWKRQRR
;
A
#
# COMPACT_ATOMS: atom_id res chain seq x y z
N MET A 1 5.93 12.29 -3.33
CA MET A 1 7.17 11.59 -3.78
C MET A 1 7.01 10.14 -3.31
N GLY A 2 6.31 9.31 -4.09
CA GLY A 2 5.83 8.01 -3.62
C GLY A 2 6.98 7.08 -3.23
N ARG A 3 6.84 6.48 -2.05
CA ARG A 3 7.94 5.85 -1.32
C ARG A 3 7.75 4.33 -1.31
N TYR A 4 8.89 3.62 -1.35
CA TYR A 4 9.14 2.32 -0.71
C TYR A 4 8.92 1.02 -1.55
N ARG A 5 9.49 -0.17 -1.25
CA ARG A 5 10.86 -0.72 -1.02
C ARG A 5 10.69 -2.26 -0.74
N ARG A 6 11.77 -3.00 -0.99
CA ARG A 6 12.17 -4.40 -0.62
C ARG A 6 11.12 -5.49 -0.28
N HIS A 7 11.07 -6.48 -1.17
CA HIS A 7 10.68 -7.86 -0.91
C HIS A 7 11.69 -8.58 0.02
N ARG A 8 11.20 -9.34 1.01
CA ARG A 8 12.02 -10.23 1.86
C ARG A 8 12.10 -11.63 1.21
N PRO A 9 13.27 -12.13 0.81
CA PRO A 9 13.45 -13.55 0.58
C PRO A 9 13.54 -14.27 1.94
N GLU A 10 12.94 -15.46 2.00
CA GLU A 10 13.21 -16.43 3.05
C GLU A 10 14.73 -16.54 3.30
N LEU A 11 15.14 -16.52 4.57
CA LEU A 11 16.53 -16.56 5.00
C LEU A 11 17.28 -17.72 4.30
N ARG A 12 18.08 -17.43 3.25
CA ARG A 12 19.35 -18.13 2.92
C ARG A 12 20.10 -17.73 1.63
N ARG A 13 19.71 -16.72 0.84
CA ARG A 13 20.54 -16.26 -0.30
C ARG A 13 20.66 -14.73 -0.37
N ARG A 14 21.91 -14.23 -0.38
CA ARG A 14 22.31 -12.81 -0.31
C ARG A 14 22.16 -12.02 -1.62
N HIS A 15 21.24 -12.37 -2.51
CA HIS A 15 20.93 -11.55 -3.67
C HIS A 15 19.43 -11.60 -3.96
N HIS A 16 18.80 -10.43 -3.91
CA HIS A 16 17.43 -10.24 -4.39
C HIS A 16 17.39 -10.53 -5.89
N PRO A 17 16.44 -11.32 -6.43
CA PRO A 17 16.46 -11.70 -7.84
C PRO A 17 16.31 -10.51 -8.80
N TRP A 18 15.89 -9.34 -8.30
CA TRP A 18 15.55 -8.19 -9.13
C TRP A 18 16.58 -7.09 -9.19
N GLY A 19 17.45 -6.90 -8.20
CA GLY A 19 18.45 -5.80 -8.23
C GLY A 19 17.95 -4.35 -8.35
N THR A 20 16.66 -4.11 -8.57
CA THR A 20 15.99 -2.81 -8.73
C THR A 20 14.90 -2.59 -7.68
N TRP A 21 14.34 -1.39 -7.61
CA TRP A 21 13.14 -1.06 -6.83
C TRP A 21 12.12 -0.33 -7.70
N LEU A 22 10.86 -0.36 -7.29
CA LEU A 22 9.79 0.38 -7.92
C LEU A 22 9.49 1.63 -7.08
N THR A 23 9.23 2.74 -7.75
CA THR A 23 8.72 3.98 -7.14
C THR A 23 7.40 4.32 -7.81
N CYS A 24 6.46 4.81 -7.02
CA CYS A 24 5.11 5.13 -7.45
C CYS A 24 4.92 6.65 -7.51
N GLU A 25 4.19 7.12 -8.49
CA GLU A 25 3.64 8.47 -8.47
C GLU A 25 2.23 8.44 -7.92
N GLU A 26 2.07 8.99 -6.74
CA GLU A 26 0.79 9.37 -6.12
C GLU A 26 0.44 10.80 -6.58
N ASN A 27 0.43 10.98 -7.90
CA ASN A 27 -0.04 12.19 -8.57
C ASN A 27 -0.33 11.81 -10.00
N SER A 28 -1.56 11.99 -10.43
CA SER A 28 -2.06 11.70 -11.77
C SER A 28 -2.41 12.96 -12.55
N ASP A 29 -1.70 14.07 -12.32
CA ASP A 29 -1.69 15.25 -13.17
C ASP A 29 -1.28 14.89 -14.62
N ARG A 30 -1.82 15.61 -15.59
CA ARG A 30 -1.48 15.48 -17.02
C ARG A 30 -0.46 16.53 -17.46
N ALA A 31 0.15 16.28 -18.61
CA ALA A 31 0.94 17.30 -19.28
C ALA A 31 0.11 18.58 -19.51
N GLY A 32 0.60 19.70 -18.99
CA GLY A 32 -0.08 21.00 -19.03
C GLY A 32 -0.84 21.37 -17.75
N GLU A 33 -1.08 20.42 -16.84
CA GLU A 33 -1.68 20.67 -15.53
C GLU A 33 -0.57 20.94 -14.50
N ASN A 34 -0.79 21.89 -13.59
CA ASN A 34 0.12 22.19 -12.46
C ASN A 34 1.61 22.36 -12.84
N GLY A 35 1.91 22.74 -14.09
CA GLY A 35 3.27 22.89 -14.62
C GLY A 35 3.95 21.58 -15.06
N MET A 36 3.24 20.46 -15.08
CA MET A 36 3.75 19.17 -15.53
C MET A 36 3.99 19.17 -17.04
N THR A 37 5.12 18.59 -17.45
CA THR A 37 5.53 18.51 -18.88
C THR A 37 5.24 17.15 -19.51
N LYS A 38 4.83 16.18 -18.69
CA LYS A 38 4.44 14.82 -19.08
C LYS A 38 3.23 14.41 -18.24
N ASP A 39 2.52 13.39 -18.70
CA ASP A 39 1.51 12.74 -17.87
C ASP A 39 2.20 11.99 -16.72
N HIS A 40 1.64 12.14 -15.52
CA HIS A 40 2.04 11.45 -14.31
C HIS A 40 1.01 10.39 -13.90
N GLY A 41 1.31 9.67 -12.82
CA GLY A 41 0.47 8.62 -12.23
C GLY A 41 1.00 7.24 -12.56
N TYR A 42 2.31 7.10 -12.74
CA TYR A 42 2.93 5.86 -13.18
C TYR A 42 3.92 5.29 -12.15
N VAL A 43 4.14 3.98 -12.26
CA VAL A 43 5.24 3.29 -11.57
C VAL A 43 6.51 3.35 -12.41
N PHE A 44 7.67 3.50 -11.78
CA PHE A 44 8.98 3.50 -12.43
C PHE A 44 9.91 2.47 -11.80
N GLU A 45 10.73 1.82 -12.64
CA GLU A 45 11.79 0.94 -12.17
C GLU A 45 13.11 1.69 -12.02
N VAL A 46 13.64 1.70 -10.80
CA VAL A 46 14.86 2.42 -10.44
C VAL A 46 15.97 1.42 -10.09
N ASP A 47 17.18 1.68 -10.58
CA ASP A 47 18.37 0.92 -10.21
C ASP A 47 19.11 1.65 -9.07
N PRO A 48 19.20 1.08 -7.86
CA PRO A 48 19.86 1.73 -6.73
C PRO A 48 21.39 1.74 -6.86
N ALA A 49 21.97 0.90 -7.73
CA ALA A 49 23.41 0.76 -7.91
C ALA A 49 23.92 1.50 -9.15
N ASP A 50 23.07 1.73 -10.16
CA ASP A 50 23.43 2.40 -11.42
C ASP A 50 22.62 3.69 -11.66
N ARG A 51 23.20 4.83 -11.28
CA ARG A 51 22.59 6.16 -11.52
C ARG A 51 22.42 6.49 -13.00
N ARG A 52 23.22 5.91 -13.91
CA ARG A 52 23.10 6.17 -15.35
C ARG A 52 21.85 5.51 -15.91
N ALA A 53 21.51 4.31 -15.40
CA ALA A 53 20.29 3.59 -15.76
C ALA A 53 18.99 4.31 -15.36
N ASN A 54 19.07 5.37 -14.54
CA ASN A 54 17.94 6.17 -14.07
C ASN A 54 17.84 7.54 -14.76
N ARG A 55 18.73 7.89 -15.69
CA ARG A 55 18.71 9.20 -16.37
C ARG A 55 17.57 9.36 -17.38
N ASP A 56 17.07 8.25 -17.90
CA ASP A 56 15.95 8.20 -18.82
C ASP A 56 14.88 7.24 -18.23
N PRO A 57 14.12 7.70 -17.22
CA PRO A 57 13.12 6.87 -16.58
C PRO A 57 11.97 6.59 -17.54
N LYS A 58 11.60 5.31 -17.68
CA LYS A 58 10.45 4.87 -18.48
C LYS A 58 9.28 4.54 -17.54
N PRO A 59 8.10 5.16 -17.71
CA PRO A 59 6.91 4.78 -16.96
C PRO A 59 6.51 3.35 -17.34
N LEU A 60 6.13 2.55 -16.35
CA LEU A 60 5.64 1.19 -16.51
C LEU A 60 4.13 1.22 -16.79
N LYS A 61 3.73 1.77 -17.94
CA LYS A 61 2.32 2.00 -18.30
C LYS A 61 1.42 0.76 -18.23
N PHE A 62 2.00 -0.44 -18.36
CA PHE A 62 1.25 -1.69 -18.24
C PHE A 62 0.68 -1.91 -16.83
N LEU A 63 1.19 -1.21 -15.81
CA LEU A 63 0.67 -1.19 -14.44
C LEU A 63 -0.47 -0.19 -14.24
N GLY A 64 -0.79 0.62 -15.25
CA GLY A 64 -1.87 1.59 -15.23
C GLY A 64 -1.46 2.99 -14.77
N ARG A 65 -2.39 3.94 -14.95
CA ARG A 65 -2.23 5.37 -14.63
C ARG A 65 -3.28 5.83 -13.61
N TYR A 66 -2.84 6.12 -12.39
CA TYR A 66 -3.65 6.59 -11.26
C TYR A 66 -2.72 7.04 -10.12
N ASP A 67 -3.26 7.47 -8.99
CA ASP A 67 -2.47 7.83 -7.81
C ASP A 67 -1.97 6.55 -7.13
N HIS A 68 -0.83 6.03 -7.59
CA HIS A 68 -0.26 4.79 -7.05
C HIS A 68 0.38 5.08 -5.70
N GLU A 69 -0.07 4.40 -4.65
CA GLU A 69 0.61 4.51 -3.35
C GLU A 69 1.68 3.43 -3.22
N ALA A 70 1.31 2.16 -3.35
CA ALA A 70 2.25 1.06 -3.18
C ALA A 70 2.14 -0.01 -4.27
N VAL A 71 3.28 -0.69 -4.49
CA VAL A 71 3.37 -1.87 -5.36
C VAL A 71 4.16 -2.98 -4.68
N VAL A 72 3.62 -4.19 -4.71
CA VAL A 72 4.30 -5.40 -4.22
C VAL A 72 4.25 -6.51 -5.25
N ILE A 73 5.29 -7.36 -5.27
CA ILE A 73 5.39 -8.46 -6.22
C ILE A 73 5.30 -9.82 -5.54
N ASP A 74 4.42 -10.69 -6.06
CA ASP A 74 4.49 -12.13 -5.82
C ASP A 74 5.68 -12.71 -6.60
N ALA A 75 6.82 -12.88 -5.95
CA ALA A 75 8.01 -13.43 -6.60
C ALA A 75 7.85 -14.89 -7.08
N LYS A 76 6.82 -15.62 -6.62
CA LYS A 76 6.55 -16.99 -7.05
C LYS A 76 5.73 -17.04 -8.33
N ARG A 77 4.69 -16.22 -8.45
CA ARG A 77 3.79 -16.17 -9.62
C ARG A 77 4.13 -15.09 -10.63
N GLY A 78 4.87 -14.09 -10.20
CA GLY A 78 5.22 -12.91 -10.98
C GLY A 78 4.15 -11.84 -11.06
N HIS A 79 3.04 -11.96 -10.34
CA HIS A 79 2.02 -10.90 -10.30
C HIS A 79 2.50 -9.69 -9.52
N ALA A 80 2.13 -8.49 -9.99
CA ALA A 80 2.22 -7.27 -9.20
C ALA A 80 0.85 -6.96 -8.60
N TYR A 81 0.85 -6.37 -7.42
CA TYR A 81 -0.33 -5.89 -6.72
C TYR A 81 -0.13 -4.43 -6.36
N LEU A 82 -1.15 -3.60 -6.59
CA LEU A 82 -1.04 -2.15 -6.47
C LEU A 82 -2.24 -1.57 -5.73
N THR A 83 -2.02 -0.43 -5.07
CA THR A 83 -3.07 0.36 -4.44
C THR A 83 -3.21 1.71 -5.13
N GLU A 84 -4.45 2.19 -5.23
CA GLU A 84 -4.76 3.55 -5.67
C GLU A 84 -5.28 4.36 -4.48
N ASP A 85 -4.55 5.42 -4.15
CA ASP A 85 -4.98 6.34 -3.13
C ASP A 85 -5.97 7.36 -3.72
N ALA A 86 -7.26 7.06 -3.58
CA ALA A 86 -8.31 7.92 -4.09
C ALA A 86 -9.55 7.92 -3.19
N ASP A 87 -10.27 9.04 -3.27
CA ASP A 87 -11.48 9.32 -2.53
C ASP A 87 -12.74 9.27 -3.42
N GLY A 88 -12.82 9.93 -4.58
CA GLY A 88 -14.03 9.97 -5.42
C GLY A 88 -13.87 9.45 -6.86
N PRO A 89 -14.58 8.37 -7.29
CA PRO A 89 -15.10 7.30 -6.43
C PRO A 89 -13.94 6.66 -5.63
N ASN A 90 -14.27 5.82 -4.64
CA ASN A 90 -13.26 5.16 -3.81
C ASN A 90 -12.22 4.43 -4.69
N GLY A 91 -10.95 4.49 -4.27
CA GLY A 91 -9.83 3.81 -4.92
C GLY A 91 -9.98 2.30 -5.03
N LEU A 92 -9.09 1.70 -5.81
CA LEU A 92 -9.11 0.27 -6.12
C LEU A 92 -7.80 -0.42 -5.73
N PHE A 93 -7.95 -1.69 -5.40
CA PHE A 93 -6.83 -2.63 -5.35
C PHE A 93 -6.65 -3.21 -6.75
N TYR A 94 -5.41 -3.39 -7.21
CA TYR A 94 -5.15 -3.92 -8.54
C TYR A 94 -4.26 -5.16 -8.49
N ARG A 95 -4.44 -6.02 -9.49
CA ARG A 95 -3.50 -7.08 -9.85
C ARG A 95 -3.07 -6.91 -11.29
N TRP A 96 -1.77 -6.88 -11.51
CA TRP A 96 -1.18 -7.07 -12.83
C TRP A 96 -0.63 -8.49 -12.98
N THR A 97 -1.03 -9.16 -14.05
CA THR A 97 -0.52 -10.47 -14.47
C THR A 97 0.43 -10.30 -15.65
N PRO A 98 1.68 -10.78 -15.56
CA PRO A 98 2.64 -10.61 -16.65
C PRO A 98 2.28 -11.43 -17.89
N PRO A 99 2.80 -11.07 -19.08
CA PRO A 99 2.75 -11.92 -20.25
C PRO A 99 3.33 -13.31 -20.00
N GLU A 100 2.84 -14.30 -20.74
CA GLU A 100 3.37 -15.66 -20.68
C GLU A 100 4.88 -15.70 -20.94
N GLY A 101 5.61 -16.46 -20.13
CA GLY A 101 7.06 -16.62 -20.25
C GLY A 101 7.90 -15.45 -19.72
N PHE A 102 7.27 -14.35 -19.29
CA PHE A 102 8.01 -13.24 -18.69
C PHE A 102 8.74 -13.69 -17.42
N ARG A 103 9.99 -13.25 -17.29
CA ARG A 103 10.81 -13.48 -16.11
C ARG A 103 11.28 -12.17 -15.53
N HIS A 104 10.98 -12.01 -14.26
CA HIS A 104 11.46 -10.89 -13.47
C HIS A 104 12.97 -10.92 -13.33
N GLY A 105 13.56 -9.73 -13.34
CA GLY A 105 14.99 -9.53 -13.20
C GLY A 105 15.34 -8.04 -13.22
N PRO A 106 16.62 -7.70 -13.01
CA PRO A 106 17.05 -6.31 -13.04
C PRO A 106 16.78 -5.68 -14.39
N ARG A 107 16.00 -4.60 -14.38
CA ARG A 107 15.75 -3.77 -15.56
C ARG A 107 14.95 -4.48 -16.64
N THR A 108 14.21 -5.55 -16.30
CA THR A 108 13.41 -6.28 -17.29
C THR A 108 12.02 -5.69 -17.47
N LEU A 109 11.43 -5.08 -16.42
CA LEU A 109 10.09 -4.48 -16.49
C LEU A 109 10.02 -3.35 -17.53
N ARG A 110 11.03 -2.48 -17.56
CA ARG A 110 11.13 -1.40 -18.57
C ARG A 110 11.17 -1.89 -20.03
N THR A 111 11.48 -3.16 -20.28
CA THR A 111 11.52 -3.73 -21.63
C THR A 111 10.15 -4.13 -22.17
N LEU A 112 9.14 -4.23 -21.30
CA LEU A 112 7.78 -4.56 -21.70
C LEU A 112 7.14 -3.41 -22.49
N ALA A 113 6.22 -3.78 -23.38
CA ALA A 113 5.32 -2.86 -24.05
C ALA A 113 4.33 -2.25 -23.05
N ASP A 114 3.78 -1.09 -23.40
CA ASP A 114 2.91 -0.31 -22.52
C ASP A 114 1.57 -1.03 -22.20
N ASP A 115 1.16 -1.98 -23.02
CA ASP A 115 -0.05 -2.80 -22.88
C ASP A 115 0.23 -4.24 -22.41
N ALA A 116 1.47 -4.57 -22.06
CA ALA A 116 1.87 -5.93 -21.72
C ALA A 116 1.11 -6.50 -20.52
N GLY A 117 0.67 -7.75 -20.62
CA GLY A 117 -0.03 -8.43 -19.53
C GLY A 117 -1.43 -7.88 -19.28
N VAL A 118 -2.04 -8.25 -18.15
CA VAL A 118 -3.43 -7.92 -17.83
C VAL A 118 -3.49 -7.20 -16.48
N LEU A 119 -4.08 -6.01 -16.46
CA LEU A 119 -4.40 -5.27 -15.24
C LEU A 119 -5.87 -5.51 -14.87
N GLN A 120 -6.13 -5.80 -13.60
CA GLN A 120 -7.48 -6.18 -13.13
C GLN A 120 -7.77 -5.58 -11.75
N ALA A 121 -9.04 -5.29 -11.48
CA ALA A 121 -9.56 -4.87 -10.17
C ALA A 121 -10.39 -6.02 -9.53
N PRO A 122 -10.50 -6.09 -8.19
CA PRO A 122 -11.18 -7.18 -7.52
C PRO A 122 -12.69 -7.02 -7.57
N LYS A 123 -13.38 -8.16 -7.57
CA LYS A 123 -14.80 -8.28 -7.23
C LYS A 123 -14.93 -9.26 -6.08
N CYS A 124 -15.39 -8.78 -4.93
CA CYS A 124 -15.38 -9.51 -3.68
C CYS A 124 -16.75 -10.08 -3.33
N TYR A 125 -16.74 -11.21 -2.63
CA TYR A 125 -17.95 -11.90 -2.18
C TYR A 125 -17.83 -12.32 -0.71
N ASP A 126 -18.92 -12.17 0.05
CA ASP A 126 -19.01 -12.67 1.41
C ASP A 126 -19.12 -14.21 1.47
N SER A 127 -19.14 -14.78 2.68
CA SER A 127 -19.24 -16.23 2.87
C SER A 127 -20.55 -16.85 2.36
N GLY A 128 -21.58 -16.03 2.09
CA GLY A 128 -22.83 -16.44 1.46
C GLY A 128 -22.83 -16.28 -0.06
N GLY A 129 -21.72 -15.85 -0.66
CA GLY A 129 -21.61 -15.60 -2.09
C GLY A 129 -22.27 -14.29 -2.54
N ARG A 130 -22.60 -13.39 -1.61
CA ARG A 130 -23.15 -12.08 -1.96
C ARG A 130 -22.01 -11.11 -2.27
N TYR A 131 -22.20 -10.34 -3.33
CA TYR A 131 -21.27 -9.31 -3.73
C TYR A 131 -21.06 -8.26 -2.61
N VAL A 132 -19.82 -7.82 -2.48
CA VAL A 132 -19.37 -6.76 -1.57
C VAL A 132 -18.86 -5.59 -2.40
N ASP A 133 -19.58 -4.49 -2.45
CA ASP A 133 -19.22 -3.26 -3.16
C ASP A 133 -18.10 -2.46 -2.49
N ASP A 134 -17.97 -2.55 -1.17
CA ASP A 134 -17.00 -1.76 -0.43
C ASP A 134 -16.42 -2.55 0.77
N LEU A 135 -15.09 -2.50 0.93
CA LEU A 135 -14.39 -3.21 2.01
C LEU A 135 -14.76 -2.70 3.41
N SER A 136 -15.18 -1.45 3.55
CA SER A 136 -15.57 -0.87 4.84
C SER A 136 -16.73 -1.62 5.51
N ARG A 137 -17.53 -2.37 4.73
CA ARG A 137 -18.61 -3.24 5.25
C ARG A 137 -18.13 -4.28 6.26
N ALA A 138 -16.83 -4.62 6.27
CA ALA A 138 -16.26 -5.51 7.27
C ALA A 138 -16.02 -4.79 8.61
N THR A 139 -16.78 -5.18 9.62
CA THR A 139 -16.73 -4.56 10.96
C THR A 139 -16.05 -5.42 12.02
N ARG A 140 -15.41 -6.52 11.60
CA ARG A 140 -14.80 -7.49 12.51
C ARG A 140 -13.54 -8.11 11.92
N THR A 141 -12.44 -8.02 12.67
CA THR A 141 -11.20 -8.75 12.36
C THR A 141 -11.46 -10.24 12.15
N GLY A 142 -10.85 -10.81 11.11
CA GLY A 142 -11.06 -12.18 10.67
C GLY A 142 -12.22 -12.35 9.68
N THR A 143 -12.91 -11.27 9.28
CA THR A 143 -13.81 -11.29 8.12
C THR A 143 -13.03 -11.69 6.88
N VAL A 144 -13.59 -12.61 6.09
CA VAL A 144 -12.99 -13.11 4.86
C VAL A 144 -13.92 -12.86 3.69
N TYR A 145 -13.38 -12.33 2.60
CA TYR A 145 -14.04 -12.21 1.31
C TYR A 145 -13.32 -13.04 0.25
N GLY A 146 -14.09 -13.73 -0.60
CA GLY A 146 -13.56 -14.35 -1.82
C GLY A 146 -13.35 -13.30 -2.90
N VAL A 147 -12.35 -13.49 -3.78
CA VAL A 147 -11.91 -12.49 -4.76
C VAL A 147 -11.91 -13.06 -6.19
N ASP A 148 -12.77 -12.47 -7.01
CA ASP A 148 -12.69 -12.50 -8.47
C ASP A 148 -12.00 -11.26 -9.02
N TRP A 149 -11.65 -11.30 -10.30
CA TRP A 149 -10.87 -10.25 -10.97
C TRP A 149 -11.59 -9.83 -12.24
N VAL A 150 -11.71 -8.52 -12.43
CA VAL A 150 -12.34 -7.88 -13.58
C VAL A 150 -11.27 -7.10 -14.33
N ASP A 151 -11.21 -7.27 -15.65
CA ASP A 151 -10.23 -6.60 -16.48
C ASP A 151 -10.45 -5.09 -16.49
N VAL A 152 -9.36 -4.34 -16.35
CA VAL A 152 -9.37 -2.89 -16.52
C VAL A 152 -9.50 -2.55 -18.00
N PRO A 153 -10.55 -1.83 -18.44
CA PRO A 153 -10.78 -1.54 -19.86
C PRO A 153 -9.67 -0.69 -20.50
N ASP A 154 -9.32 0.44 -19.88
CA ASP A 154 -8.26 1.35 -20.31
C ASP A 154 -7.31 1.69 -19.14
N ARG A 155 -6.24 0.92 -19.01
CA ARG A 155 -5.26 1.10 -17.93
C ARG A 155 -4.52 2.44 -17.98
N ASP A 156 -4.38 3.05 -19.16
CA ASP A 156 -3.63 4.32 -19.31
C ASP A 156 -4.50 5.54 -19.00
N ALA A 157 -5.78 5.30 -18.64
CA ALA A 157 -6.77 6.32 -18.33
C ALA A 157 -6.76 7.45 -19.37
N ARG A 158 -6.84 7.13 -20.67
CA ARG A 158 -6.66 8.14 -21.73
C ARG A 158 -7.75 9.20 -21.72
N THR A 159 -8.96 8.79 -21.31
CA THR A 159 -10.13 9.66 -21.24
C THR A 159 -10.79 9.69 -19.86
N THR A 160 -10.76 8.56 -19.15
CA THR A 160 -11.49 8.34 -17.89
C THR A 160 -10.56 7.65 -16.92
N ASP A 161 -10.51 8.12 -15.67
CA ASP A 161 -9.69 7.53 -14.62
C ASP A 161 -10.01 6.05 -14.44
N VAL A 162 -9.01 5.21 -14.14
CA VAL A 162 -9.19 3.75 -14.09
C VAL A 162 -10.34 3.36 -13.15
N ARG A 163 -10.42 3.98 -11.97
CA ARG A 163 -11.49 3.71 -11.00
C ARG A 163 -12.90 4.10 -11.46
N GLU A 164 -13.03 4.99 -12.43
CA GLU A 164 -14.31 5.50 -12.94
C GLU A 164 -14.84 4.72 -14.15
N GLN A 165 -14.06 3.77 -14.69
CA GLN A 165 -14.45 2.98 -15.86
C GLN A 165 -15.41 1.83 -15.54
N PHE A 166 -15.72 1.61 -14.27
CA PHE A 166 -16.54 0.50 -13.79
C PHE A 166 -17.89 1.00 -13.30
N GLU A 167 -18.94 0.32 -13.75
CA GLU A 167 -20.31 0.54 -13.30
C GLU A 167 -20.54 0.00 -11.88
N ASP A 168 -21.66 0.42 -11.27
CA ASP A 168 -22.08 -0.09 -9.98
C ASP A 168 -22.25 -1.62 -10.00
N GLY A 169 -21.55 -2.29 -9.10
CA GLY A 169 -21.61 -3.75 -8.98
C GLY A 169 -20.55 -4.52 -9.75
N GLU A 170 -19.66 -3.85 -10.49
CA GLU A 170 -18.60 -4.51 -11.24
C GLU A 170 -17.36 -4.81 -10.38
N VAL A 171 -16.96 -3.90 -9.50
CA VAL A 171 -15.73 -4.00 -8.70
C VAL A 171 -15.94 -3.59 -7.25
N THR A 172 -15.19 -4.22 -6.36
CA THR A 172 -15.15 -3.86 -4.93
C THR A 172 -14.15 -2.74 -4.70
N ARG A 173 -14.60 -1.70 -4.02
CA ARG A 173 -13.80 -0.51 -3.73
C ARG A 173 -13.36 -0.45 -2.27
N ALA A 174 -12.42 0.42 -1.98
CA ALA A 174 -12.08 0.84 -0.62
C ALA A 174 -11.52 2.26 -0.65
N ARG A 175 -11.83 3.03 0.39
CA ARG A 175 -11.28 4.37 0.57
C ARG A 175 -9.80 4.29 0.90
N LYS A 176 -9.02 5.25 0.38
CA LYS A 176 -7.66 5.52 0.83
C LYS A 176 -6.80 4.26 0.89
N LEU A 177 -6.69 3.56 -0.24
CA LEU A 177 -5.86 2.37 -0.29
C LEU A 177 -4.40 2.80 -0.39
N GLU A 178 -3.65 2.56 0.67
CA GLU A 178 -2.32 3.14 0.80
C GLU A 178 -1.22 2.07 0.86
N GLY A 179 -0.42 2.04 1.92
CA GLY A 179 0.72 1.16 2.07
C GLY A 179 0.41 -0.33 1.85
N MET A 180 1.38 -1.02 1.25
CA MET A 180 1.35 -2.46 1.03
C MET A 180 2.62 -3.15 1.48
N TRP A 181 2.50 -4.43 1.87
CA TRP A 181 3.68 -5.27 2.11
C TRP A 181 3.46 -6.72 1.70
N TRP A 182 4.43 -7.30 0.97
CA TRP A 182 4.43 -8.73 0.68
C TRP A 182 5.07 -9.55 1.81
N GLY A 183 4.29 -10.47 2.39
CA GLY A 183 4.74 -11.35 3.46
C GLY A 183 3.78 -12.53 3.63
N ASP A 184 4.23 -13.58 4.32
CA ASP A 184 3.40 -14.74 4.65
C ASP A 184 2.69 -15.41 3.44
N GLY A 185 3.23 -15.22 2.23
CA GLY A 185 2.71 -15.77 0.98
C GLY A 185 1.63 -14.93 0.29
N GLY A 186 1.35 -13.73 0.79
CA GLY A 186 0.35 -12.81 0.25
C GLY A 186 0.72 -11.33 0.42
N ALA A 187 -0.26 -10.46 0.19
CA ALA A 187 -0.10 -9.01 0.28
C ALA A 187 -0.92 -8.44 1.44
N TYR A 188 -0.28 -7.69 2.32
CA TYR A 188 -0.95 -6.80 3.26
C TYR A 188 -1.28 -5.48 2.56
N ILE A 189 -2.47 -4.95 2.82
CA ILE A 189 -3.04 -3.78 2.12
C ILE A 189 -3.70 -2.89 3.16
N VAL A 190 -3.35 -1.62 3.17
CA VAL A 190 -3.95 -0.64 4.07
C VAL A 190 -5.13 0.05 3.40
N SER A 191 -6.18 0.30 4.18
CA SER A 191 -7.23 1.27 3.89
C SER A 191 -7.30 2.22 5.08
N SER A 192 -6.92 3.48 4.88
CA SER A 192 -6.56 4.38 5.98
C SER A 192 -7.77 4.85 6.75
N TYR A 193 -8.90 5.02 6.07
CA TYR A 193 -10.16 5.32 6.73
C TYR A 193 -11.38 5.08 5.85
N ALA A 194 -12.55 5.16 6.46
CA ALA A 194 -13.84 5.31 5.80
C ALA A 194 -14.69 6.31 6.58
N ARG A 195 -15.35 7.23 5.86
CA ARG A 195 -16.14 8.35 6.42
C ARG A 195 -17.62 8.21 6.01
N GLU A 196 -18.40 9.28 6.08
CA GLU A 196 -19.88 9.26 5.96
C GLU A 196 -20.40 8.78 4.60
N GLU A 197 -19.58 8.94 3.58
CA GLU A 197 -19.81 8.48 2.21
C GLU A 197 -19.63 6.96 2.02
N SER A 198 -19.07 6.26 3.01
CA SER A 198 -18.83 4.82 2.97
C SER A 198 -19.90 4.05 3.73
N PRO A 199 -20.21 2.78 3.37
CA PRO A 199 -21.22 1.99 4.07
C PRO A 199 -21.02 1.88 5.58
N VAL A 200 -19.77 1.84 6.06
CA VAL A 200 -19.43 1.85 7.48
C VAL A 200 -18.18 2.69 7.72
N ARG A 201 -18.19 3.50 8.78
CA ARG A 201 -17.05 4.31 9.19
C ARG A 201 -16.00 3.48 9.95
N HIS A 202 -14.73 3.75 9.68
CA HIS A 202 -13.59 3.26 10.45
C HIS A 202 -12.40 4.21 10.27
N ASP A 203 -11.41 4.10 11.15
CA ASP A 203 -10.18 4.89 11.08
C ASP A 203 -8.96 4.05 10.73
N GLY A 204 -9.21 2.86 10.17
CA GLY A 204 -8.15 2.07 9.58
C GLY A 204 -8.53 0.61 9.43
N GLN A 205 -8.14 0.04 8.31
CA GLN A 205 -8.18 -1.40 8.07
C GLN A 205 -6.85 -1.85 7.50
N VAL A 206 -6.40 -3.04 7.91
CA VAL A 206 -5.34 -3.75 7.19
C VAL A 206 -5.88 -5.09 6.73
N TRP A 207 -5.87 -5.30 5.44
CA TRP A 207 -6.31 -6.51 4.77
C TRP A 207 -5.12 -7.41 4.41
N PHE A 208 -5.36 -8.71 4.32
CA PHE A 208 -4.40 -9.67 3.76
C PHE A 208 -5.01 -10.41 2.58
N TYR A 209 -4.44 -10.21 1.40
CA TYR A 209 -4.78 -10.94 0.18
C TYR A 209 -3.92 -12.20 0.04
N ASP A 210 -4.56 -13.36 0.05
CA ASP A 210 -3.93 -14.65 -0.25
C ASP A 210 -4.23 -15.08 -1.70
N PRO A 211 -3.24 -15.06 -2.62
CA PRO A 211 -3.45 -15.49 -4.00
C PRO A 211 -3.60 -17.00 -4.19
N ARG A 212 -3.27 -17.84 -3.19
CA ARG A 212 -3.52 -19.31 -3.24
C ARG A 212 -5.00 -19.61 -3.07
N HIS A 213 -5.65 -18.90 -2.14
CA HIS A 213 -7.06 -19.11 -1.81
C HIS A 213 -7.98 -18.08 -2.47
N ARG A 214 -7.40 -17.02 -3.06
CA ARG A 214 -8.12 -15.89 -3.65
C ARG A 214 -9.04 -15.24 -2.63
N THR A 215 -8.49 -14.90 -1.47
CA THR A 215 -9.26 -14.33 -0.36
C THR A 215 -8.62 -13.07 0.20
N LEU A 216 -9.44 -12.08 0.55
CA LEU A 216 -9.08 -10.94 1.40
C LEU A 216 -9.54 -11.21 2.83
N THR A 217 -8.64 -11.13 3.80
CA THR A 217 -8.96 -11.28 5.22
C THR A 217 -8.67 -9.98 5.96
N LEU A 218 -9.64 -9.46 6.72
CA LEU A 218 -9.42 -8.28 7.57
C LEU A 218 -8.53 -8.67 8.76
N LYS A 219 -7.34 -8.10 8.87
CA LYS A 219 -6.33 -8.41 9.89
C LYS A 219 -6.27 -7.40 11.01
N VAL A 220 -6.50 -6.12 10.71
CA VAL A 220 -6.52 -5.03 11.70
C VAL A 220 -7.72 -4.16 11.39
N LEU A 221 -8.41 -3.70 12.43
CA LEU A 221 -9.53 -2.76 12.34
C LEU A 221 -9.38 -1.72 13.45
N LEU A 222 -9.27 -0.46 13.07
CA LEU A 222 -9.28 0.69 13.97
C LEU A 222 -10.68 1.30 13.95
N GLY A 223 -11.31 1.36 15.13
CA GLY A 223 -12.61 2.02 15.28
C GLY A 223 -12.48 3.52 15.17
N VAL A 224 -13.59 4.21 14.91
CA VAL A 224 -13.63 5.67 14.80
C VAL A 224 -13.08 6.34 16.07
N ASN A 225 -11.94 7.01 15.92
CA ASN A 225 -11.35 7.98 16.80
C ASN A 225 -12.24 9.23 16.83
N ARG A 226 -12.75 9.57 18.02
CA ARG A 226 -13.67 10.70 18.19
C ARG A 226 -12.94 12.01 18.47
N ASP A 227 -11.65 11.94 18.79
CA ASP A 227 -10.84 13.08 19.19
C ASP A 227 -9.37 12.82 18.83
N PRO A 228 -8.99 12.89 17.54
CA PRO A 228 -7.64 12.60 17.07
C PRO A 228 -6.58 13.56 17.64
N SER A 229 -7.00 14.72 18.18
CA SER A 229 -6.12 15.65 18.88
C SER A 229 -5.59 15.10 20.22
N LYS A 230 -6.20 14.03 20.75
CA LYS A 230 -5.80 13.39 22.00
C LYS A 230 -5.15 12.04 21.75
N ASP A 231 -4.02 11.85 22.42
CA ASP A 231 -3.34 10.57 22.46
C ASP A 231 -4.26 9.45 23.03
N GLY A 232 -4.25 8.29 22.37
CA GLY A 232 -4.86 7.06 22.87
C GLY A 232 -5.52 6.19 21.80
N ALA A 233 -6.29 6.80 20.89
CA ALA A 233 -6.86 6.09 19.74
C ALA A 233 -5.95 6.25 18.53
N LEU A 234 -5.87 5.18 17.72
CA LEU A 234 -5.09 5.13 16.50
C LEU A 234 -6.01 5.42 15.30
N ASP A 235 -5.52 6.15 14.31
CA ASP A 235 -6.24 6.51 13.09
C ASP A 235 -5.29 6.73 11.90
N GLY A 236 -5.83 6.56 10.69
CA GLY A 236 -5.11 6.80 9.44
C GLY A 236 -3.85 5.96 9.31
N PRO A 237 -3.89 4.63 9.48
CA PRO A 237 -2.75 3.81 9.13
C PRO A 237 -2.45 4.00 7.64
N ASP A 238 -1.18 4.10 7.30
CA ASP A 238 -0.71 4.21 5.92
C ASP A 238 0.41 3.17 5.72
N ASN A 239 1.64 3.57 6.03
CA ASN A 239 2.83 2.86 5.62
C ASN A 239 3.08 1.65 6.55
N ILE A 240 3.32 0.47 5.97
CA ILE A 240 3.46 -0.79 6.73
C ILE A 240 4.72 -1.57 6.41
N THR A 241 5.16 -2.40 7.36
CA THR A 241 6.12 -3.48 7.13
C THR A 241 5.73 -4.72 7.91
N VAL A 242 5.93 -5.90 7.30
CA VAL A 242 5.87 -7.16 8.05
C VAL A 242 7.09 -7.23 8.98
N SER A 243 6.84 -7.54 10.25
CA SER A 243 7.87 -7.66 11.26
C SER A 243 8.56 -9.03 11.15
N PRO A 244 9.91 -9.11 11.23
CA PRO A 244 10.62 -10.38 11.29
C PRO A 244 10.32 -11.15 12.59
N TYR A 245 9.64 -10.53 13.54
CA TYR A 245 9.21 -11.09 14.81
C TYR A 245 7.73 -11.53 14.82
N GLY A 246 7.05 -11.44 13.66
CA GLY A 246 5.61 -11.71 13.50
C GLY A 246 4.76 -10.44 13.66
N GLY A 247 3.61 -10.43 13.01
CA GLY A 247 2.75 -9.25 12.93
C GLY A 247 3.26 -8.15 11.99
N LEU A 248 2.70 -6.96 12.16
CA LEU A 248 2.97 -5.77 11.36
C LEU A 248 3.53 -4.66 12.23
N ILE A 249 4.29 -3.76 11.60
CA ILE A 249 4.54 -2.41 12.09
C ILE A 249 3.87 -1.46 11.10
N ILE A 250 3.14 -0.49 11.64
CA ILE A 250 2.25 0.40 10.91
C ILE A 250 2.56 1.82 11.37
N ALA A 251 2.67 2.73 10.41
CA ALA A 251 2.78 4.15 10.63
C ALA A 251 1.43 4.82 10.38
N GLU A 252 1.15 5.87 11.15
CA GLU A 252 -0.01 6.73 10.94
C GLU A 252 0.35 7.96 10.10
N ASP A 253 -0.61 8.30 9.24
CA ASP A 253 -0.86 9.59 8.62
C ASP A 253 -2.32 9.99 8.92
N GLY A 254 -2.62 10.12 10.21
CA GLY A 254 -3.96 10.42 10.74
C GLY A 254 -4.26 11.92 10.86
N GLU A 255 -5.39 12.27 11.48
CA GLU A 255 -5.85 13.66 11.60
C GLU A 255 -5.23 14.42 12.80
N GLY A 256 -4.38 13.78 13.60
CA GLY A 256 -3.87 14.38 14.84
C GLY A 256 -2.54 13.79 15.32
N VAL A 257 -2.57 13.11 16.47
CA VAL A 257 -1.35 12.54 17.05
C VAL A 257 -0.86 11.36 16.23
N GLN A 258 0.38 11.43 15.74
CA GLN A 258 0.96 10.40 14.86
C GLN A 258 1.77 9.36 15.63
N HIS A 259 1.49 8.08 15.38
CA HIS A 259 2.21 6.96 15.98
C HIS A 259 2.90 6.06 14.98
N LEU A 260 3.96 5.44 15.48
CA LEU A 260 4.40 4.15 14.99
C LEU A 260 3.85 3.10 15.96
N PHE A 261 3.12 2.13 15.44
CA PHE A 261 2.53 1.07 16.26
C PHE A 261 2.71 -0.30 15.60
N GLY A 262 2.47 -1.36 16.37
CA GLY A 262 2.51 -2.71 15.85
C GLY A 262 1.15 -3.39 15.97
N ALA A 263 0.93 -4.40 15.14
CA ALA A 263 -0.25 -5.25 15.20
C ALA A 263 0.17 -6.72 15.22
N THR A 264 -0.41 -7.51 16.14
CA THR A 264 -0.18 -8.97 16.19
C THR A 264 -0.94 -9.70 15.08
N ASP A 265 -0.65 -10.98 14.87
CA ASP A 265 -1.38 -11.82 13.90
C ASP A 265 -2.90 -11.90 14.16
N SER A 266 -3.32 -11.64 15.41
CA SER A 266 -4.72 -11.58 15.85
C SER A 266 -5.38 -10.22 15.64
N GLY A 267 -4.62 -9.21 15.20
CA GLY A 267 -5.11 -7.85 14.99
C GLY A 267 -5.06 -6.95 16.23
N ARG A 268 -4.49 -7.41 17.35
CA ARG A 268 -4.31 -6.56 18.53
C ARG A 268 -3.19 -5.56 18.25
N THR A 269 -3.47 -4.28 18.43
CA THR A 269 -2.49 -3.20 18.30
C THR A 269 -1.69 -2.99 19.59
N TYR A 270 -0.48 -2.44 19.47
CA TYR A 270 0.36 -2.02 20.59
C TYR A 270 1.25 -0.84 20.18
N PRO A 271 1.50 0.12 21.08
CA PRO A 271 2.29 1.31 20.75
C PRO A 271 3.78 0.97 20.58
N ILE A 272 4.48 1.71 19.73
CA ILE A 272 5.95 1.66 19.59
C ILE A 272 6.55 3.04 19.87
N ALA A 273 6.04 4.08 19.20
CA ALA A 273 6.48 5.46 19.38
C ALA A 273 5.33 6.43 19.06
N ARG A 274 5.35 7.59 19.71
CA ARG A 274 4.56 8.76 19.35
C ARG A 274 5.49 9.81 18.76
N ASN A 275 5.07 10.50 17.71
CA ASN A 275 5.79 11.64 17.18
C ASN A 275 5.46 12.90 17.99
N GLU A 276 6.49 13.56 18.54
CA GLU A 276 6.38 14.83 19.27
C GLU A 276 6.91 16.02 18.44
N LEU A 277 7.28 15.79 17.18
CA LEU A 277 7.73 16.85 16.31
C LEU A 277 6.54 17.70 15.84
N ASN A 278 6.32 18.81 16.56
CA ASN A 278 5.32 19.79 16.18
C ASN A 278 5.81 20.62 14.98
N ILE A 279 5.11 20.51 13.85
CA ILE A 279 5.30 21.29 12.63
C ILE A 279 4.35 22.48 12.51
N GLY A 280 3.35 22.56 13.40
CA GLY A 280 2.43 23.68 13.54
C GLY A 280 2.91 24.74 14.53
N THR A 281 2.02 25.20 15.40
CA THR A 281 2.32 26.21 16.43
C THR A 281 2.15 25.65 17.85
N ALA A 282 2.57 26.40 18.87
CA ALA A 282 2.35 25.98 20.26
C ALA A 282 0.87 26.00 20.67
N GLN A 283 0.05 26.82 20.01
CA GLN A 283 -1.39 26.96 20.28
C GLN A 283 -2.23 25.98 19.44
N GLU A 284 -1.75 25.66 18.25
CA GLU A 284 -2.37 24.75 17.28
C GLU A 284 -1.29 23.75 16.83
N PRO A 285 -1.01 22.73 17.66
CA PRO A 285 0.02 21.75 17.35
C PRO A 285 -0.44 20.84 16.20
N GLU A 286 0.50 20.53 15.32
CA GLU A 286 0.34 19.58 14.22
C GLU A 286 1.57 18.69 14.21
N PHE A 287 1.39 17.38 14.07
CA PHE A 287 2.48 16.41 14.16
C PHE A 287 2.70 15.78 12.79
N SER A 288 3.93 15.82 12.29
CA SER A 288 4.25 15.20 11.01
C SER A 288 4.04 13.68 11.05
N GLU A 289 3.53 13.12 9.96
CA GLU A 289 3.31 11.68 9.82
C GLU A 289 4.59 10.84 9.86
N PHE A 290 4.43 9.58 10.26
CA PHE A 290 5.48 8.57 10.11
C PHE A 290 5.38 7.94 8.72
N THR A 291 6.50 7.73 8.05
CA THR A 291 6.51 7.14 6.71
C THR A 291 7.74 6.25 6.47
N GLY A 292 7.68 5.37 5.46
CA GLY A 292 8.80 4.57 4.96
C GLY A 292 9.40 3.60 5.98
N VAL A 293 8.52 2.85 6.65
CA VAL A 293 8.87 1.91 7.72
C VAL A 293 9.47 0.61 7.17
N THR A 294 10.61 0.16 7.70
CA THR A 294 11.19 -1.15 7.34
C THR A 294 12.24 -1.69 8.27
N PHE A 295 12.33 -3.01 8.35
CA PHE A 295 13.46 -3.67 8.97
C PHE A 295 14.69 -3.78 8.04
N SER A 296 15.84 -3.52 8.63
CA SER A 296 17.14 -4.02 8.16
C SER A 296 17.09 -5.54 7.86
N PRO A 297 17.92 -6.04 6.93
CA PRO A 297 17.90 -7.47 6.54
C PRO A 297 18.15 -8.46 7.69
N ASP A 298 18.89 -8.06 8.72
CA ASP A 298 19.14 -8.88 9.91
C ASP A 298 18.05 -8.75 10.99
N GLY A 299 17.06 -7.88 10.76
CA GLY A 299 15.92 -7.64 11.62
C GLY A 299 16.21 -6.81 12.86
N LYS A 300 17.44 -6.31 13.07
CA LYS A 300 17.84 -5.67 14.34
C LYS A 300 17.50 -4.19 14.42
N THR A 301 17.42 -3.53 13.27
CA THR A 301 17.08 -2.12 13.16
C THR A 301 15.80 -1.97 12.36
N LEU A 302 14.82 -1.27 12.92
CA LEU A 302 13.69 -0.71 12.19
C LEU A 302 14.05 0.71 11.78
N TYR A 303 13.94 1.00 10.50
CA TYR A 303 13.97 2.36 9.98
C TYR A 303 12.55 2.87 9.83
N ALA A 304 12.30 4.09 10.26
CA ALA A 304 11.08 4.84 9.99
C ALA A 304 11.48 6.30 9.74
N ASN A 305 10.64 7.07 9.07
CA ASN A 305 10.92 8.48 8.80
C ASN A 305 9.80 9.33 9.37
N ILE A 306 10.11 10.57 9.73
CA ILE A 306 9.14 11.63 9.94
C ILE A 306 9.16 12.48 8.68
N GLN A 307 8.01 12.62 8.01
CA GLN A 307 7.94 13.11 6.63
C GLN A 307 8.47 14.54 6.49
N GLU A 308 8.05 15.42 7.39
CA GLU A 308 8.45 16.82 7.48
C GLU A 308 9.19 17.06 8.79
N PRO A 309 10.45 17.53 8.78
CA PRO A 309 11.24 18.02 7.64
C PRO A 309 12.06 16.93 6.91
N GLY A 310 11.74 15.65 7.11
CA GLY A 310 12.47 14.54 6.48
C GLY A 310 13.56 13.95 7.38
N ILE A 311 13.17 13.46 8.55
CA ILE A 311 14.08 12.84 9.53
C ILE A 311 14.01 11.33 9.39
N MET A 312 15.15 10.65 9.24
CA MET A 312 15.23 9.19 9.30
C MET A 312 15.64 8.73 10.70
N LEU A 313 14.85 7.83 11.28
CA LEU A 313 15.09 7.19 12.56
C LEU A 313 15.65 5.78 12.35
N ALA A 314 16.61 5.38 13.17
CA ALA A 314 17.12 4.02 13.27
C ALA A 314 16.82 3.48 14.68
N ILE A 315 15.82 2.61 14.79
CA ILE A 315 15.28 2.12 16.06
C ILE A 315 15.82 0.70 16.30
N THR A 316 16.58 0.51 17.38
CA THR A 316 17.26 -0.77 17.70
C THR A 316 16.48 -1.68 18.66
N GLY A 317 15.25 -1.31 19.00
CA GLY A 317 14.36 -2.11 19.84
C GLY A 317 14.41 -1.76 21.33
N PRO A 318 14.03 -2.69 22.22
CA PRO A 318 14.11 -4.15 22.05
C PRO A 318 13.05 -4.74 21.12
N TRP A 319 13.48 -5.53 20.13
CA TRP A 319 12.59 -6.27 19.25
C TRP A 319 12.43 -7.71 19.71
N LYS A 320 11.18 -8.13 19.88
CA LYS A 320 10.82 -9.50 20.26
C LYS A 320 9.46 -9.84 19.70
N ARG A 321 9.22 -11.14 19.51
CA ARG A 321 7.90 -11.64 19.17
C ARG A 321 6.94 -11.28 20.28
N GLN A 322 5.88 -10.55 19.93
CA GLN A 322 4.80 -10.28 20.87
C GLN A 322 4.02 -11.56 21.10
N ARG A 323 3.69 -11.84 22.37
CA ARG A 323 2.81 -12.97 22.71
C ARG A 323 1.41 -12.68 22.16
N ARG A 324 0.70 -13.73 21.74
CA ARG A 324 -0.69 -13.64 21.28
C ARG A 324 -1.59 -13.00 22.32
#